data_AF-A0AAP0X649-F1
#
_entry.id   AF-A0AAP0X649-F1
#
_cell.length_a   1.000
_cell.length_b   1.000
_cell.length_c   1.000
_cell.angle_alpha   90.00
_cell.angle_beta   90.00
_cell.angle_gamma   90.00
#
_symmetry.space_group_name_H-M   'P 1'
#
loop_
_entity.id
_entity.type
_entity.pdbx_description
1 polymer ?
#
loop_
_entity_poly.entity_id
_entity_poly.type
_entity_poly.pdbx_seq_one_letter_code
_entity_poly.pdbx_strand_id
1 'polypeptide(L)'
;MAYAIHRVKCFIQKKLDVDQNSNAELSIPNEGVRGELSDVESLTEERVDEILNEFLIDFKEGSLESKGWPTFLSANTVSKVAMNAYTRILAKKYPSFCINCVCPGYVKTNINFNSGILTVEEGAKSPVRLALLLDSGPSGIFFISGVNHGGLTRFLFSNTIFIRV
;
A
#
# COMPACT_ATOMS: atom_id res chain seq x y z
N MET A 1 24.91 -14.95 -12.50
CA MET A 1 24.62 -14.19 -11.28
C MET A 1 23.38 -13.32 -11.52
N ALA A 2 22.19 -13.95 -11.64
CA ALA A 2 20.93 -13.31 -12.06
C ALA A 2 19.73 -13.76 -11.19
N TYR A 3 19.98 -14.19 -9.95
CA TYR A 3 18.95 -14.78 -9.08
C TYR A 3 18.25 -13.78 -8.13
N ALA A 4 18.73 -12.54 -8.00
CA ALA A 4 18.27 -11.59 -6.97
C ALA A 4 16.97 -10.83 -7.31
N ILE A 5 16.58 -10.70 -8.59
CA ILE A 5 15.39 -9.91 -8.97
C ILE A 5 14.08 -10.68 -8.69
N HIS A 6 14.12 -11.99 -8.46
CA HIS A 6 12.91 -12.82 -8.33
C HIS A 6 12.21 -12.79 -6.96
N ARG A 7 12.81 -12.16 -5.94
CA ARG A 7 12.32 -12.27 -4.55
C ARG A 7 11.79 -10.97 -3.93
N VAL A 8 11.62 -9.93 -4.73
CA VAL A 8 11.08 -8.64 -4.28
C VAL A 8 9.66 -8.45 -4.84
N LYS A 9 8.67 -8.26 -3.97
CA LYS A 9 7.30 -7.88 -4.35
C LYS A 9 6.95 -6.53 -3.72
N CYS A 10 6.56 -5.57 -4.55
CA CYS A 10 6.17 -4.24 -4.11
C CYS A 10 4.73 -3.97 -4.53
N PHE A 11 3.84 -3.72 -3.56
CA PHE A 11 2.48 -3.28 -3.79
C PHE A 11 2.41 -1.75 -3.73
N ILE A 12 1.92 -1.12 -4.80
CA ILE A 12 1.87 0.34 -4.90
C ILE A 12 0.46 0.84 -4.58
N GLN A 13 0.33 1.63 -3.50
CA GLN A 13 -0.90 2.34 -3.17
C GLN A 13 -0.99 3.66 -3.92
N LYS A 14 -1.88 3.78 -4.90
CA LYS A 14 -2.11 5.08 -5.56
C LYS A 14 -2.83 6.05 -4.61
N LYS A 15 -2.29 7.24 -4.41
CA LYS A 15 -2.90 8.31 -3.58
C LYS A 15 -3.84 9.17 -4.42
N LEU A 16 -5.08 9.35 -3.95
CA LEU A 16 -6.06 10.27 -4.52
C LEU A 16 -5.91 11.66 -3.88
N ASP A 17 -6.21 12.75 -4.60
CA ASP A 17 -6.15 14.13 -4.06
C ASP A 17 -6.98 14.30 -2.77
N VAL A 18 -8.15 13.68 -2.79
CA VAL A 18 -9.10 13.65 -1.69
C VAL A 18 -8.66 12.74 -0.54
N ASP A 19 -7.68 11.86 -0.76
CA ASP A 19 -7.11 11.02 0.29
C ASP A 19 -6.07 11.80 1.12
N GLN A 20 -6.58 12.62 2.06
CA GLN A 20 -5.74 13.40 2.96
C GLN A 20 -4.96 12.54 3.96
N ASN A 21 -5.30 11.25 4.12
CA ASN A 21 -4.68 10.44 5.15
C ASN A 21 -3.38 9.80 4.66
N SER A 22 -2.29 10.04 5.37
CA SER A 22 -1.01 9.37 5.13
C SER A 22 -1.02 7.93 5.68
N ASN A 23 -1.88 7.63 6.65
CA ASN A 23 -2.02 6.33 7.29
C ASN A 23 -3.44 5.78 7.11
N ALA A 24 -3.65 4.98 6.05
CA ALA A 24 -4.96 4.41 5.73
C ALA A 24 -5.59 3.62 6.89
N GLU A 25 -4.77 3.01 7.75
CA GLU A 25 -5.24 2.20 8.91
C GLU A 25 -6.02 3.01 9.95
N LEU A 26 -5.67 4.29 10.17
CA LEU A 26 -6.42 5.17 11.07
C LEU A 26 -7.74 5.67 10.46
N SER A 27 -7.95 5.43 9.17
CA SER A 27 -9.15 5.90 8.46
C SER A 27 -10.37 5.02 8.65
N ILE A 28 -10.25 3.83 9.28
CA ILE A 28 -11.41 2.98 9.62
C ILE A 28 -11.95 3.40 11.00
N PRO A 29 -13.16 3.99 11.10
CA PRO A 29 -13.74 4.40 12.38
C PRO A 29 -13.99 3.22 13.32
N ASN A 30 -14.47 2.08 12.80
CA ASN A 30 -14.73 0.86 13.56
C ASN A 30 -13.43 0.32 14.17
N GLU A 31 -13.31 0.47 15.48
CA GLU A 31 -12.09 0.11 16.22
C GLU A 31 -11.84 -1.40 16.25
N GLY A 32 -12.89 -2.21 16.23
CA GLY A 32 -12.79 -3.68 16.17
C GLY A 32 -12.15 -4.12 14.86
N VAL A 33 -12.75 -3.72 13.73
CA VAL A 33 -12.20 -4.01 12.39
C VAL A 33 -10.79 -3.47 12.23
N ARG A 34 -10.54 -2.24 12.71
CA ARG A 34 -9.20 -1.64 12.68
C ARG A 34 -8.19 -2.44 13.51
N GLY A 35 -8.58 -2.91 14.70
CA GLY A 35 -7.75 -3.73 15.56
C GLY A 35 -7.39 -5.06 14.90
N GLU A 36 -8.38 -5.75 14.33
CA GLU A 36 -8.19 -7.00 13.60
C GLU A 36 -7.23 -6.81 12.41
N LEU A 37 -7.46 -5.82 11.56
CA LEU A 37 -6.60 -5.53 10.40
C LEU A 37 -5.19 -5.08 10.80
N SER A 38 -4.98 -4.64 12.04
CA SER A 38 -3.66 -4.23 12.56
C SER A 38 -2.89 -5.37 13.23
N ASP A 39 -3.57 -6.45 13.61
CA ASP A 39 -2.94 -7.59 14.29
C ASP A 39 -2.11 -8.43 13.30
N VAL A 40 -0.79 -8.34 13.40
CA VAL A 40 0.14 -9.05 12.51
C VAL A 40 0.26 -10.53 12.88
N GLU A 41 -0.04 -10.89 14.12
CA GLU A 41 0.21 -12.23 14.63
C GLU A 41 -0.93 -13.19 14.36
N SER A 42 -2.17 -12.72 14.51
CA SER A 42 -3.37 -13.55 14.41
C SER A 42 -4.11 -13.46 13.06
N LEU A 43 -3.88 -12.40 12.29
CA LEU A 43 -4.65 -12.15 11.07
C LEU A 43 -4.29 -13.13 9.94
N THR A 44 -5.31 -13.63 9.24
CA THR A 44 -5.19 -14.57 8.12
C THR A 44 -5.72 -13.97 6.82
N GLU A 45 -5.38 -14.61 5.68
CA GLU A 45 -5.89 -14.19 4.36
C GLU A 45 -7.42 -14.30 4.33
N GLU A 46 -7.96 -15.39 4.89
CA GLU A 46 -9.40 -15.65 4.96
C GLU A 46 -10.14 -14.59 5.78
N ARG A 47 -9.56 -14.14 6.90
CA ARG A 47 -10.20 -13.11 7.73
C ARG A 47 -10.22 -11.75 7.02
N VAL A 48 -9.17 -11.42 6.26
CA VAL A 48 -9.18 -10.20 5.44
C VAL A 48 -10.29 -10.26 4.39
N ASP A 49 -10.48 -11.40 3.74
CA ASP A 49 -11.55 -11.61 2.75
C ASP A 49 -12.95 -11.52 3.38
N GLU A 50 -13.15 -12.06 4.58
CA GLU A 50 -14.40 -11.92 5.34
C GLU A 50 -14.71 -10.46 5.64
N ILE A 51 -13.74 -9.70 6.17
CA ILE A 51 -13.89 -8.26 6.47
C ILE A 51 -14.22 -7.47 5.19
N LEU A 52 -13.59 -7.81 4.06
CA LEU A 52 -13.90 -7.17 2.78
C LEU A 52 -15.32 -7.51 2.29
N ASN A 53 -15.78 -8.74 2.50
CA ASN A 53 -17.15 -9.14 2.17
C ASN A 53 -18.19 -8.44 3.05
N GLU A 54 -17.94 -8.34 4.35
CA GLU A 54 -18.75 -7.56 5.30
C GLU A 54 -18.87 -6.11 4.83
N PHE A 55 -17.74 -5.48 4.49
CA PHE A 55 -17.72 -4.13 3.91
C PHE A 55 -18.56 -4.03 2.64
N LEU A 56 -18.44 -4.96 1.69
CA LEU A 56 -19.20 -4.92 0.44
C LEU A 56 -20.70 -5.10 0.64
N ILE A 57 -21.12 -5.89 1.63
CA ILE A 57 -22.53 -6.03 2.03
C ILE A 57 -23.03 -4.69 2.59
N ASP A 58 -22.33 -4.15 3.59
CA ASP A 58 -22.72 -2.89 4.24
C ASP A 58 -22.70 -1.70 3.25
N PHE A 59 -21.77 -1.70 2.29
CA PHE A 59 -21.71 -0.72 1.22
C PHE A 59 -22.95 -0.77 0.32
N LYS A 60 -23.41 -1.98 -0.07
CA LYS A 60 -24.60 -2.17 -0.90
C LYS A 60 -25.88 -1.80 -0.17
N GLU A 61 -25.93 -2.05 1.14
CA GLU A 61 -27.07 -1.74 1.99
C GLU A 61 -27.13 -0.26 2.41
N GLY A 62 -26.07 0.52 2.14
CA GLY A 62 -25.99 1.93 2.51
C GLY A 62 -25.77 2.14 4.01
N SER A 63 -25.22 1.14 4.71
CA SER A 63 -25.03 1.12 6.17
C SER A 63 -23.61 1.48 6.61
N LEU A 64 -22.82 2.14 5.75
CA LEU A 64 -21.41 2.46 6.04
C LEU A 64 -21.19 3.20 7.36
N GLU A 65 -21.91 4.31 7.57
CA GLU A 65 -21.73 5.14 8.76
C GLU A 65 -22.13 4.39 10.04
N SER A 66 -23.27 3.70 10.01
CA SER A 66 -23.80 2.99 11.19
C SER A 66 -22.94 1.77 11.57
N LYS A 67 -22.24 1.17 10.60
CA LYS A 67 -21.30 0.06 10.79
C LYS A 67 -19.87 0.51 11.08
N GLY A 68 -19.63 1.83 11.07
CA GLY A 68 -18.32 2.42 11.34
C GLY A 68 -17.32 2.22 10.20
N TRP A 69 -17.80 2.12 8.96
CA TRP A 69 -16.95 2.18 7.77
C TRP A 69 -16.64 3.64 7.41
N PRO A 70 -15.53 3.91 6.72
CA PRO A 70 -15.26 5.25 6.18
C PRO A 70 -16.39 5.64 5.22
N THR A 71 -16.95 6.84 5.34
CA THR A 71 -18.02 7.34 4.45
C THR A 71 -17.47 8.08 3.23
N PHE A 72 -16.28 8.67 3.38
CA PHE A 72 -15.56 9.35 2.31
C PHE A 72 -14.48 8.43 1.72
N LEU A 73 -14.42 8.33 0.39
CA LEU A 73 -13.50 7.44 -0.33
C LEU A 73 -13.51 5.98 0.18
N SER A 74 -14.67 5.53 0.67
CA SER A 74 -14.83 4.30 1.44
C SER A 74 -14.09 3.09 0.86
N ALA A 75 -14.42 2.71 -0.38
CA ALA A 75 -13.81 1.57 -1.05
C ALA A 75 -12.30 1.75 -1.27
N ASN A 76 -11.83 2.98 -1.53
CA ASN A 76 -10.40 3.26 -1.68
C ASN A 76 -9.65 3.11 -0.35
N THR A 77 -10.24 3.62 0.73
CA THR A 77 -9.68 3.50 2.08
C THR A 77 -9.60 2.04 2.50
N VAL A 78 -10.73 1.31 2.44
CA VAL A 78 -10.80 -0.08 2.88
C VAL A 78 -9.87 -0.97 2.06
N SER A 79 -9.81 -0.80 0.73
CA SER A 79 -8.88 -1.57 -0.12
C SER A 79 -7.40 -1.32 0.21
N LYS A 80 -7.01 -0.08 0.55
CA LYS A 80 -5.64 0.23 0.98
C LYS A 80 -5.28 -0.42 2.31
N VAL A 81 -6.18 -0.38 3.29
CA VAL A 81 -5.96 -1.01 4.59
C VAL A 81 -5.84 -2.53 4.43
N ALA A 82 -6.76 -3.15 3.69
CA ALA A 82 -6.71 -4.58 3.41
C ALA A 82 -5.42 -4.98 2.69
N MET A 83 -4.94 -4.19 1.74
CA MET A 83 -3.67 -4.46 1.05
C MET A 83 -2.45 -4.37 1.99
N ASN A 84 -2.45 -3.45 2.95
CA ASN A 84 -1.40 -3.38 3.99
C ASN A 84 -1.43 -4.60 4.90
N ALA A 85 -2.61 -5.01 5.34
CA ALA A 85 -2.80 -6.23 6.13
C ALA A 85 -2.32 -7.48 5.36
N TYR A 86 -2.74 -7.63 4.10
CA TYR A 86 -2.34 -8.73 3.23
C TYR A 86 -0.83 -8.78 3.00
N THR A 87 -0.19 -7.62 2.85
CA THR A 87 1.28 -7.51 2.72
C THR A 87 2.00 -8.06 3.95
N ARG A 88 1.49 -7.76 5.15
CA ARG A 88 2.04 -8.28 6.42
C ARG A 88 1.88 -9.80 6.51
N ILE A 89 0.72 -10.34 6.14
CA ILE A 89 0.47 -11.78 6.08
C ILE A 89 1.45 -12.47 5.11
N LEU A 90 1.60 -11.94 3.90
CA LEU A 90 2.49 -12.50 2.90
C LEU A 90 3.95 -12.45 3.33
N ALA A 91 4.41 -11.36 3.96
CA ALA A 91 5.76 -11.24 4.45
C ALA A 91 6.10 -12.31 5.51
N LYS A 92 5.14 -12.61 6.41
CA LYS A 92 5.27 -13.69 7.41
C LYS A 92 5.28 -15.07 6.75
N LYS A 93 4.41 -15.30 5.76
CA LYS A 93 4.30 -16.56 5.01
C LYS A 93 5.53 -16.85 4.15
N TYR A 94 6.21 -15.82 3.67
CA TYR A 94 7.33 -15.92 2.74
C TYR A 94 8.56 -15.12 3.23
N PRO A 95 9.25 -15.58 4.29
CA PRO A 95 10.35 -14.83 4.91
C PRO A 95 11.58 -14.67 4.01
N SER A 96 11.70 -15.46 2.94
CA SER A 96 12.75 -15.30 1.93
C SER A 96 12.45 -14.23 0.88
N PHE A 97 11.30 -13.58 0.94
CA PHE A 97 10.88 -12.52 0.03
C PHE A 97 10.81 -11.18 0.76
N CYS A 98 11.21 -10.12 0.08
CA CYS A 98 10.96 -8.75 0.52
C CYS A 98 9.61 -8.31 -0.04
N ILE A 99 8.56 -8.33 0.78
CA ILE A 99 7.18 -8.03 0.40
C ILE A 99 6.75 -6.77 1.14
N ASN A 100 6.56 -5.66 0.43
CA ASN A 100 6.27 -4.36 1.05
C ASN A 100 5.17 -3.60 0.30
N CYS A 101 4.52 -2.68 1.02
CA CYS A 101 3.62 -1.68 0.44
C CYS A 101 4.31 -0.33 0.36
N VAL A 102 3.95 0.48 -0.63
CA VAL A 102 4.44 1.86 -0.76
C VAL A 102 3.37 2.81 -1.24
N CYS A 103 3.28 3.96 -0.58
CA CYS A 103 2.58 5.14 -1.06
C CYS A 103 3.59 6.01 -1.83
N PRO A 104 3.42 6.23 -3.14
CA PRO A 104 4.32 7.02 -3.98
C PRO A 104 4.18 8.53 -3.73
N GLY A 105 3.29 8.95 -2.81
CA GLY A 105 2.93 10.34 -2.58
C GLY A 105 1.80 10.81 -3.49
N TYR A 106 1.56 12.12 -3.53
CA TYR A 106 0.50 12.72 -4.33
C TYR A 106 1.02 13.11 -5.73
N VAL A 107 0.80 12.19 -6.68
CA VAL A 107 1.42 12.19 -8.01
C VAL A 107 0.42 12.66 -9.08
N LYS A 108 0.90 13.51 -10.00
CA LYS A 108 0.19 13.96 -11.20
C LYS A 108 -0.07 12.79 -12.16
N THR A 109 -1.23 12.16 -12.02
CA THR A 109 -1.67 11.02 -12.86
C THR A 109 -3.12 11.21 -13.31
N ASN A 110 -3.56 10.44 -14.31
CA ASN A 110 -4.95 10.45 -14.77
C ASN A 110 -5.98 10.18 -13.66
N ILE A 111 -5.64 9.32 -12.69
CA ILE A 111 -6.47 8.99 -11.52
C ILE A 111 -6.75 10.22 -10.65
N ASN A 112 -5.82 11.17 -10.65
CA ASN A 112 -5.93 12.45 -9.96
C ASN A 112 -6.29 13.58 -10.93
N PHE A 113 -6.84 13.31 -12.12
CA PHE A 113 -7.09 14.37 -13.12
C PHE A 113 -5.84 15.22 -13.44
N ASN A 114 -4.66 14.61 -13.37
CA ASN A 114 -3.34 15.24 -13.49
C ASN A 114 -3.01 16.29 -12.42
N SER A 115 -3.71 16.29 -11.29
CA SER A 115 -3.35 17.03 -10.08
C SER A 115 -2.37 16.24 -9.20
N GLY A 116 -1.52 16.94 -8.45
CA GLY A 116 -0.44 16.36 -7.67
C GLY A 116 0.68 17.35 -7.39
N ILE A 117 1.42 17.13 -6.31
CA ILE A 117 2.65 17.89 -6.02
C ILE A 117 3.89 17.24 -6.67
N LEU A 118 3.84 15.92 -6.91
CA LEU A 118 4.93 15.15 -7.51
C LEU A 118 4.68 14.88 -9.00
N THR A 119 5.73 14.84 -9.80
CA THR A 119 5.68 14.24 -11.15
C THR A 119 5.63 12.72 -11.08
N VAL A 120 5.27 12.07 -12.20
CA VAL A 120 5.28 10.60 -12.32
C VAL A 120 6.65 10.03 -11.98
N GLU A 121 7.73 10.66 -12.47
CA GLU A 121 9.11 10.26 -12.23
C GLU A 121 9.48 10.37 -10.75
N GLU A 122 9.03 11.42 -10.06
CA GLU A 122 9.27 11.60 -8.64
C GLU A 122 8.52 10.57 -7.79
N GLY A 123 7.25 10.30 -8.12
CA GLY A 123 6.45 9.27 -7.46
C GLY A 123 6.98 7.86 -7.66
N ALA A 124 7.60 7.58 -8.81
CA ALA A 124 8.16 6.27 -9.14
C ALA A 124 9.45 5.92 -8.37
N LYS A 125 10.16 6.91 -7.80
CA LYS A 125 11.45 6.68 -7.12
C LYS A 125 11.35 5.66 -5.98
N SER A 126 10.36 5.78 -5.10
CA SER A 126 10.25 4.88 -3.94
C SER A 126 9.83 3.46 -4.31
N PRO A 127 8.81 3.22 -5.17
CA PRO A 127 8.52 1.88 -5.67
C PRO A 127 9.73 1.23 -6.36
N VAL A 128 10.45 1.97 -7.21
CA VAL A 128 11.67 1.46 -7.87
C VAL A 128 12.76 1.12 -6.85
N ARG A 129 12.99 1.99 -5.85
CA ARG A 129 13.95 1.73 -4.79
C ARG A 129 13.62 0.46 -4.01
N LEU A 130 12.34 0.23 -3.69
CA LEU A 130 11.91 -0.98 -3.00
C LEU A 130 12.06 -2.22 -3.89
N ALA A 131 11.72 -2.13 -5.17
CA ALA A 131 11.86 -3.22 -6.14
C ALA A 131 13.33 -3.65 -6.34
N LEU A 132 14.27 -2.74 -6.10
CA LEU A 132 15.72 -2.96 -6.22
C LEU A 132 16.40 -3.30 -4.89
N LEU A 133 15.65 -3.53 -3.81
CA LEU A 133 16.22 -3.99 -2.55
C LEU A 133 16.93 -5.34 -2.73
N LEU A 134 18.05 -5.51 -2.02
CA LEU A 134 18.72 -6.79 -1.91
C LEU A 134 17.87 -7.76 -1.07
N ASP A 135 18.08 -9.06 -1.25
CA ASP A 135 17.29 -10.14 -0.63
C ASP A 135 17.22 -10.11 0.92
N SER A 136 18.06 -9.30 1.58
CA SER A 136 18.08 -9.09 3.04
C SER A 136 17.41 -7.78 3.48
N GLY A 137 16.57 -7.18 2.63
CA GLY A 137 15.86 -5.94 2.92
C GLY A 137 14.69 -6.11 3.91
N PRO A 138 14.10 -4.99 4.36
CA PRO A 138 12.87 -5.04 5.15
C PRO A 138 11.74 -5.73 4.40
N SER A 139 10.86 -6.42 5.13
CA SER A 139 9.68 -7.10 4.62
C SER A 139 8.50 -6.88 5.57
N GLY A 140 7.28 -6.80 5.03
CA GLY A 140 6.05 -6.54 5.79
C GLY A 140 5.82 -5.07 6.14
N ILE A 141 6.56 -4.13 5.53
CA ILE A 141 6.53 -2.71 5.91
C ILE A 141 5.75 -1.88 4.89
N PHE A 142 5.05 -0.86 5.40
CA PHE A 142 4.44 0.21 4.60
C PHE A 142 5.36 1.44 4.55
N PHE A 143 5.72 1.88 3.34
CA PHE A 143 6.58 3.05 3.09
C PHE A 143 5.79 4.23 2.54
N ILE A 144 6.12 5.45 2.96
CA ILE A 144 5.52 6.69 2.45
C ILE A 144 6.61 7.55 1.78
N SER A 145 6.43 7.86 0.49
CA SER A 145 7.25 8.86 -0.21
C SER A 145 6.97 10.27 0.32
N GLY A 146 8.01 11.01 0.68
CA GLY A 146 7.91 12.43 1.05
C GLY A 146 8.38 12.80 2.45
N VAL A 147 8.78 11.82 3.28
CA VAL A 147 9.53 12.12 4.52
C VAL A 147 10.99 12.36 4.11
N ASN A 148 11.40 13.63 4.12
CA ASN A 148 12.77 14.05 3.82
C ASN A 148 13.75 13.48 4.86
N HIS A 149 14.26 12.27 4.63
CA HIS A 149 15.58 11.91 5.16
C HIS A 149 16.60 12.18 4.06
N GLY A 150 17.31 13.30 4.22
CA GLY A 150 18.33 13.78 3.29
C GLY A 150 19.27 12.67 2.86
N GLY A 151 19.27 12.38 1.56
CA GLY A 151 20.07 11.31 0.97
C GLY A 151 19.94 11.36 -0.55
N LEU A 152 20.48 12.43 -1.15
CA LEU A 152 20.72 12.49 -2.60
C LEU A 152 21.64 11.32 -2.98
N THR A 153 21.06 10.26 -3.53
CA THR A 153 21.83 9.29 -4.31
C THR A 153 21.30 9.37 -5.73
N ARG A 154 22.02 10.12 -6.59
CA ARG A 154 21.84 10.08 -8.04
C ARG A 154 22.18 8.67 -8.50
N PHE A 155 21.24 7.99 -9.15
CA PHE A 155 21.54 6.81 -9.96
C PHE A 155 21.06 7.05 -11.39
N LEU A 156 21.97 6.80 -12.32
CA LEU A 156 21.75 6.82 -13.76
C LEU A 156 20.85 5.61 -14.10
N PHE A 157 19.65 5.87 -14.62
CA PHE A 157 18.82 4.82 -15.19
C PHE A 157 19.47 4.33 -16.49
N SER A 158 19.98 3.10 -16.48
CA SER A 158 20.23 2.34 -17.72
C SER A 158 18.97 1.53 -18.02
N ASN A 159 18.57 1.56 -19.29
CA ASN A 159 17.24 1.23 -19.77
C ASN A 159 16.74 -0.18 -19.41
N THR A 160 15.42 -0.23 -19.18
CA THR A 160 14.54 -1.41 -19.18
C THR A 160 14.39 -2.16 -17.85
N ILE A 161 13.48 -1.68 -17.00
CA ILE A 161 12.72 -2.53 -16.07
C ILE A 161 11.24 -2.26 -16.33
N PHE A 162 10.59 -3.16 -17.07
CA PHE A 162 9.15 -3.20 -17.18
C PHE A 162 8.58 -3.70 -15.85
N ILE A 163 8.01 -2.81 -15.05
CA ILE A 163 7.03 -3.20 -14.02
C ILE A 163 5.77 -3.55 -14.81
N ARG A 164 5.57 -4.84 -15.08
CA ARG A 164 4.34 -5.33 -15.71
C ARG A 164 3.24 -5.19 -14.66
N VAL A 165 2.38 -4.18 -14.85
CA VAL A 165 1.08 -4.05 -14.17
C VAL A 165 0.15 -5.15 -14.67
#